data_AF-A0A8T1S8M4-F1
#
_entry.id   AF-A0A8T1S8M4-F1
#
_cell.length_a   1.000
_cell.length_b   1.000
_cell.length_c   1.000
_cell.angle_alpha   90.00
_cell.angle_beta   90.00
_cell.angle_gamma   90.00
#
_symmetry.space_group_name_H-M   'P 1'
#
loop_
_entity.id
_entity.type
_entity.pdbx_description
1 polymer ?
#
loop_
_entity_poly.entity_id
_entity_poly.type
_entity_poly.pdbx_seq_one_letter_code
_entity_poly.pdbx_strand_id
1 'polypeptide(L)' 'MICCSLVFRPTNYDRENCIALFHRKSCSMRVVWKSDPQEPCNVFAGVG' A
#
# COMPACT_ATOMS: atom_id res chain seq x y z
N MET A 1 11.80 13.77 22.36
CA MET A 1 11.74 12.47 21.65
C MET A 1 10.85 12.67 20.43
N ILE A 2 11.32 12.31 19.23
CA ILE A 2 10.56 12.46 17.98
C ILE A 2 10.22 11.06 17.48
N CYS A 3 8.94 10.82 17.19
CA CYS A 3 8.45 9.57 16.60
C CYS A 3 8.03 9.86 15.15
N CYS A 4 8.46 9.02 14.22
CA CYS A 4 8.08 9.09 12.81
C CYS A 4 7.24 7.89 12.42
N SER A 5 6.40 8.05 11.40
CA SER A 5 5.72 6.91 10.77
C SER A 5 6.77 6.04 10.07
N LEU A 6 6.57 4.72 10.14
CA LEU A 6 7.34 3.74 9.36
C LEU A 6 6.59 3.29 8.11
N VAL A 7 5.33 3.67 7.97
CA VAL A 7 4.42 3.10 6.98
C VAL A 7 4.31 4.03 5.78
N PHE A 8 4.80 3.57 4.63
CA PHE A 8 4.51 4.19 3.35
C PHE A 8 3.04 3.97 2.97
N ARG A 9 2.30 5.06 2.85
CA ARG A 9 0.89 5.07 2.44
C ARG A 9 0.79 5.40 0.94
N PRO A 10 0.38 4.43 0.10
CA PRO A 10 0.18 4.68 -1.33
C PRO A 10 -1.00 5.65 -1.55
N THR A 11 -0.78 6.70 -2.32
CA THR A 11 -1.78 7.74 -2.62
C THR A 11 -2.26 7.69 -4.07
N ASN A 12 -1.40 7.27 -5.00
CA ASN A 12 -1.74 7.18 -6.42
C ASN A 12 -1.54 5.76 -6.96
N TYR A 13 -2.65 5.08 -7.19
CA TYR A 13 -2.78 3.74 -7.77
C TYR A 13 -4.21 3.60 -8.32
N ASP A 14 -4.48 2.56 -9.10
CA ASP A 14 -5.83 2.27 -9.60
C ASP A 14 -6.76 1.85 -8.45
N ARG A 15 -7.58 2.79 -7.96
CA ARG A 15 -8.52 2.54 -6.84
C ARG A 15 -9.77 1.78 -7.27
N GLU A 16 -10.05 1.71 -8.57
CA GLU A 16 -11.20 0.97 -9.11
C GLU A 16 -10.92 -0.53 -9.11
N ASN A 17 -9.74 -0.93 -9.57
CA ASN A 17 -9.38 -2.34 -9.69
C ASN A 17 -8.45 -2.88 -8.61
N CYS A 18 -7.78 -2.00 -7.85
CA CYS A 18 -6.83 -2.40 -6.82
C CYS A 18 -7.22 -1.97 -5.40
N ILE A 19 -6.67 -2.66 -4.41
CA ILE A 19 -6.87 -2.40 -2.98
C ILE A 19 -5.53 -2.37 -2.24
N ALA A 20 -5.40 -1.48 -1.27
CA ALA A 20 -4.23 -1.40 -0.41
C ALA A 20 -4.46 -2.22 0.88
N LEU A 21 -3.60 -3.21 1.09
CA LEU A 21 -3.60 -4.10 2.25
C LEU A 21 -2.46 -3.73 3.20
N PHE A 22 -2.75 -3.57 4.49
CA PHE A 22 -1.73 -3.30 5.50
C PHE A 22 -1.23 -4.60 6.13
N HIS A 23 0.07 -4.85 6.00
CA HIS A 23 0.73 -6.00 6.59
C HIS A 23 1.39 -5.62 7.92
N ARG A 24 0.70 -5.94 9.03
CA ARG A 24 1.11 -5.56 10.39
C ARG A 24 2.51 -6.05 10.78
N LYS A 25 2.88 -7.26 10.36
CA LYS A 25 4.17 -7.88 10.74
C LYS A 25 5.37 -7.15 10.14
N SER A 26 5.22 -6.54 8.96
CA SER A 26 6.29 -5.81 8.26
C SER A 26 6.08 -4.30 8.28
N CYS A 27 5.01 -3.80 8.91
CA CYS A 27 4.63 -2.39 8.90
C CYS A 27 4.57 -1.78 7.48
N SER A 28 4.15 -2.55 6.48
CA SER A 28 4.12 -2.11 5.08
C SER A 28 2.72 -2.23 4.47
N MET A 29 2.43 -1.37 3.49
CA MET A 29 1.22 -1.46 2.68
C MET A 29 1.57 -2.07 1.31
N ARG A 30 0.75 -3.02 0.85
CA ARG A 30 0.83 -3.59 -0.49
C ARG A 30 -0.43 -3.25 -1.25
N VAL A 31 -0.30 -2.78 -2.48
CA VAL A 31 -1.44 -2.58 -3.38
C VAL A 31 -1.52 -3.78 -4.31
N VAL A 32 -2.67 -4.43 -4.35
CA VAL A 32 -2.90 -5.67 -5.10
C VAL A 32 -4.23 -5.59 -5.85
N TRP A 33 -4.41 -6.44 -6.86
CA TRP A 33 -5.68 -6.49 -7.58
C TRP A 33 -6.81 -7.00 -6.69
N LYS A 34 -8.02 -6.45 -6.88
CA LYS A 34 -9.22 -6.91 -6.17
C LYS A 34 -9.62 -8.32 -6.58
N SER A 35 -9.35 -8.69 -7.84
CA SER A 35 -9.61 -10.02 -8.40
C SER A 35 -8.62 -11.07 -7.91
N ASP A 36 -7.33 -10.72 -7.81
CA ASP A 36 -6.28 -11.60 -7.28
C ASP A 36 -5.35 -10.86 -6.31
N PRO A 37 -5.47 -11.11 -4.99
CA PRO A 37 -4.61 -10.51 -3.97
C PRO A 37 -3.13 -10.91 -4.05
N GLN A 38 -2.77 -11.91 -4.85
CA GLN A 38 -1.37 -12.31 -5.05
C GLN A 38 -0.67 -11.42 -6.08
N GLU A 39 -1.42 -10.82 -6.99
CA GLU A 39 -0.88 -9.98 -8.06
C GLU A 39 -0.74 -8.52 -7.57
N PRO A 40 0.48 -7.95 -7.58
CA PRO A 40 0.70 -6.56 -7.18
C PRO A 40 0.20 -5.58 -8.24
N CYS A 41 -0.38 -4.48 -7.81
CA CYS A 41 -0.71 -3.35 -8.69
C CYS A 41 0.41 -2.30 -8.69
N ASN A 42 0.49 -1.54 -9.79
CA ASN A 42 1.38 -0.40 -9.87
C ASN A 42 0.96 0.73 -8.93
N VAL A 43 1.95 1.30 -8.23
CA VAL A 43 1.81 2.47 -7.36
C VAL A 43 2.73 3.55 -7.89
N PHE A 44 2.18 4.72 -8.17
CA PHE A 44 2.92 5.85 -8.76
C PHE A 44 3.35 6.88 -7.72
N ALA A 45 2.64 7.00 -6.60
CA ALA A 45 2.97 7.93 -5.53
C ALA A 45 2.47 7.43 -4.15
N GLY A 46 3.12 7.92 -3.10
CA GLY A 46 2.71 7.73 -1.71
C GLY A 46 3.49 8.62 -0.75
N VAL A 47 3.09 8.57 0.52
CA VAL A 47 3.65 9.40 1.61
C VAL A 47 4.20 8.48 2.70
N GLY A 48 5.41 8.75 3.19
CA GLY A 48 6.09 8.00 4.25
C GLY A 48 6.11 8.75 5.58
#